data_AF-A0A3B8UG59-F1
#
_entry.id   AF-A0A3B8UG59-F1
#
_cell.length_a   1.000
_cell.length_b   1.000
_cell.length_c   1.000
_cell.angle_alpha   90.00
_cell.angle_beta   90.00
_cell.angle_gamma   90.00
#
_symmetry.space_group_name_H-M   'P 1'
#
loop_
_entity.id
_entity.type
_entity.pdbx_description
1 polymer ?
#
loop_
_entity_poly.entity_id
_entity_poly.type
_entity_poly.pdbx_seq_one_letter_code
_entity_poly.pdbx_strand_id
1 'polypeptide(L)'
;MLDPEYYSFIHAGKRIVEGLPILSPEYLILMKVKAWLNYSSMENGANNAKKHKHDIIRLSQLLSFNTRISLSQAISQDLRSFLFELKQNPPDLKSLGLKNQILEIILKLLENIYLDL
;
A
#
# COMPACT_ATOMS: atom_id res chain seq x y z
N MET A 1 10.10 -13.93 8.88
CA MET A 1 10.03 -14.45 7.49
C MET A 1 8.85 -13.80 6.79
N LEU A 2 8.86 -13.76 5.46
CA LEU A 2 7.72 -13.24 4.72
C LEU A 2 6.53 -14.19 4.89
N ASP A 3 5.38 -13.61 5.16
CA ASP A 3 4.09 -14.30 5.27
C ASP A 3 3.79 -15.06 3.95
N PRO A 4 3.42 -16.36 3.99
CA PRO A 4 3.26 -17.19 2.79
C PRO A 4 2.27 -16.63 1.76
N GLU A 5 1.20 -15.98 2.22
CA GLU A 5 0.18 -15.34 1.40
C GLU A 5 0.78 -14.14 0.67
N TYR A 6 1.58 -13.32 1.36
CA TYR A 6 2.32 -12.22 0.72
C TYR A 6 3.41 -12.74 -0.23
N TYR A 7 4.07 -13.86 0.07
CA TYR A 7 5.06 -14.44 -0.84
C TYR A 7 4.41 -14.86 -2.16
N SER A 8 3.29 -15.57 -2.08
CA SER A 8 2.52 -16.03 -3.23
C SER A 8 1.98 -14.84 -4.03
N PHE A 9 1.46 -13.82 -3.34
CA PHE A 9 0.99 -12.59 -3.95
C PHE A 9 2.09 -11.85 -4.72
N ILE A 10 3.26 -11.65 -4.09
CA ILE A 10 4.43 -11.04 -4.74
C ILE A 10 4.84 -11.85 -5.96
N HIS A 11 4.86 -13.18 -5.85
CA HIS A 11 5.29 -14.02 -6.95
C HIS A 11 4.37 -13.88 -8.17
N ALA A 12 3.06 -13.80 -7.95
CA ALA A 12 2.07 -13.58 -9.01
C ALA A 12 2.17 -12.19 -9.66
N GLY A 13 2.67 -11.17 -8.94
CA GLY A 13 2.80 -9.80 -9.43
C GLY A 13 4.08 -9.46 -10.16
N LYS A 14 5.03 -10.39 -10.25
CA LYS A 14 6.31 -10.17 -10.95
C LYS A 14 6.08 -10.08 -12.44
N ARG A 15 6.66 -9.05 -13.06
CA ARG A 15 6.72 -8.87 -14.51
C ARG A 15 8.18 -8.86 -14.94
N ILE A 16 8.50 -9.41 -16.11
CA ILE A 16 9.85 -9.33 -16.67
C ILE A 16 9.92 -8.09 -17.56
N VAL A 17 10.84 -7.18 -17.24
CA VAL A 17 11.17 -6.01 -18.05
C VAL A 17 12.67 -6.06 -18.32
N GLU A 18 13.06 -6.10 -19.59
CA GLU A 18 14.48 -6.20 -19.99
C GLU A 18 15.25 -7.35 -19.31
N GLY A 19 14.57 -8.48 -19.09
CA GLY A 19 15.14 -9.66 -18.42
C GLY A 19 15.18 -9.58 -16.90
N LEU A 20 14.74 -8.48 -16.29
CA LEU A 20 14.71 -8.28 -14.84
C LEU A 20 13.29 -8.43 -14.27
N PRO A 21 13.10 -9.16 -13.15
CA PRO A 21 11.81 -9.24 -12.47
C PRO A 21 11.52 -7.94 -11.71
N ILE A 22 10.47 -7.25 -12.11
CA ILE A 22 10.01 -6.00 -11.51
C ILE A 22 8.62 -6.21 -10.91
N LEU A 23 8.41 -5.67 -9.71
CA LEU A 23 7.09 -5.53 -9.11
C LEU A 23 6.50 -4.19 -9.50
N SER A 24 5.25 -4.20 -9.94
CA SER A 24 4.56 -2.97 -10.26
C SER A 24 4.18 -2.20 -8.99
N PRO A 25 3.91 -0.88 -9.09
CA PRO A 25 3.54 -0.05 -7.94
C PRO A 25 2.39 -0.63 -7.11
N GLU A 26 1.45 -1.32 -7.75
CA GLU A 26 0.32 -1.94 -7.07
C GLU A 26 0.76 -2.98 -6.03
N TYR A 27 1.67 -3.88 -6.42
CA TYR A 27 2.16 -4.93 -5.53
C TYR A 27 3.08 -4.36 -4.46
N LEU A 28 3.88 -3.34 -4.81
CA LEU A 28 4.74 -2.64 -3.85
C LEU A 28 3.94 -1.97 -2.73
N ILE A 29 2.76 -1.41 -3.03
CA ILE A 29 1.89 -0.81 -2.02
C ILE A 29 1.49 -1.84 -0.96
N LEU A 30 1.05 -3.04 -1.35
CA LEU A 30 0.65 -4.05 -0.37
C LEU A 30 1.84 -4.57 0.44
N MET A 31 3.03 -4.68 -0.16
CA MET A 31 4.25 -4.96 0.61
C MET A 31 4.52 -3.88 1.66
N LYS A 32 4.30 -2.60 1.32
CA LYS A 32 4.46 -1.49 2.25
C LYS A 32 3.38 -1.49 3.33
N VAL A 33 2.15 -1.92 3.02
CA VAL A 33 1.08 -2.11 4.01
C VAL A 33 1.49 -3.16 5.05
N LYS A 34 1.99 -4.32 4.61
CA LYS A 34 2.47 -5.35 5.53
C LYS A 34 3.63 -4.86 6.40
N ALA A 35 4.60 -4.17 5.79
CA ALA A 35 5.70 -3.57 6.53
C ALA A 35 5.21 -2.53 7.55
N TRP A 36 4.24 -1.70 7.16
CA TRP A 36 3.61 -0.74 8.06
C TRP A 36 2.98 -1.43 9.28
N LEU A 37 2.17 -2.49 9.09
CA LEU A 37 1.57 -3.26 10.17
C LEU A 37 2.60 -3.85 11.15
N ASN A 38 3.69 -4.38 10.59
CA ASN A 38 4.78 -4.95 11.40
C ASN A 38 5.46 -3.88 12.25
N TYR A 39 5.71 -2.68 11.72
CA TYR A 39 6.35 -1.61 12.46
C TYR A 39 5.40 -0.84 13.38
N SER A 40 4.11 -0.71 13.03
CA SER A 40 3.12 0.00 13.85
C SER A 40 2.81 -0.72 15.16
N SER A 41 3.06 -2.03 15.23
CA SER A 41 2.89 -2.83 16.46
C SER A 41 4.14 -2.85 17.35
N MET A 42 5.26 -2.29 16.89
CA MET A 42 6.53 -2.23 17.64
C MET A 42 6.66 -0.92 18.41
N GLU A 43 7.09 -0.99 19.67
CA GLU A 43 7.33 0.18 20.53
C GLU A 43 8.24 1.24 19.88
N ASN A 44 9.31 0.79 19.21
CA ASN A 44 10.28 1.66 18.52
C ASN A 44 10.07 1.76 17.00
N GLY A 45 8.93 1.29 16.48
CA GLY A 45 8.69 1.17 15.04
C GLY A 45 8.07 2.41 14.38
N ALA A 46 7.67 3.42 15.16
CA ALA A 46 6.91 4.58 14.67
C ALA A 46 7.55 5.31 13.48
N ASN A 47 8.87 5.51 13.50
CA ASN A 47 9.57 6.17 12.39
C ASN A 47 9.52 5.35 11.10
N ASN A 48 9.69 4.03 11.20
CA ASN A 48 9.62 3.12 10.05
C ASN A 48 8.19 3.02 9.51
N ALA A 49 7.20 2.89 10.40
CA ALA A 49 5.80 2.92 10.02
C ALA A 49 5.46 4.23 9.28
N LYS A 50 5.88 5.39 9.78
CA LYS A 50 5.69 6.68 9.10
C LYS A 50 6.28 6.69 7.68
N LYS A 51 7.50 6.17 7.49
CA LYS A 51 8.13 6.06 6.18
C LYS A 51 7.30 5.18 5.23
N HIS A 52 6.84 4.01 5.68
CA HIS A 52 6.01 3.13 4.85
C HIS A 52 4.67 3.78 4.48
N LYS A 53 4.01 4.48 5.41
CA LYS A 53 2.79 5.25 5.14
C LYS A 53 3.02 6.30 4.04
N HIS A 54 4.12 7.05 4.12
CA HIS A 54 4.48 8.04 3.10
C HIS A 54 4.77 7.40 1.75
N ASP A 55 5.47 6.26 1.73
CA ASP A 55 5.77 5.52 0.50
C ASP A 55 4.48 5.05 -0.19
N ILE A 56 3.50 4.51 0.56
CA ILE A 56 2.20 4.09 0.02
C ILE A 56 1.50 5.25 -0.67
N ILE A 57 1.48 6.41 -0.02
CA ILE A 57 0.84 7.62 -0.56
C ILE A 57 1.55 8.09 -1.83
N ARG A 58 2.87 8.07 -1.88
CA ARG A 58 3.62 8.43 -3.09
C ARG A 58 3.39 7.43 -4.22
N LEU A 59 3.44 6.13 -3.93
CA LEU A 59 3.18 5.07 -4.90
C LEU A 59 1.74 5.14 -5.44
N SER A 60 0.78 5.57 -4.63
CA SER A 60 -0.63 5.72 -5.06
C SER A 60 -0.77 6.66 -6.27
N GLN A 61 0.14 7.62 -6.43
CA GLN A 61 0.12 8.58 -7.54
C GLN A 61 0.47 7.95 -8.89
N LEU A 62 1.04 6.74 -8.89
CA LEU A 62 1.39 5.97 -10.09
C LEU A 62 0.26 5.03 -10.52
N LEU A 63 -0.82 4.93 -9.74
CA LEU A 63 -1.89 3.98 -9.98
C LEU A 63 -2.91 4.51 -10.98
N SER A 64 -3.51 3.60 -11.72
CA SER A 64 -4.66 3.86 -12.57
C SER A 64 -5.94 3.42 -11.87
N PHE A 65 -6.99 4.25 -11.96
CA PHE A 65 -8.32 3.90 -11.44
C PHE A 65 -8.95 2.69 -12.15
N ASN A 66 -8.45 2.33 -13.34
CA ASN A 66 -8.92 1.17 -14.10
C ASN A 66 -8.24 -0.14 -13.69
N THR A 67 -7.21 -0.08 -12.83
CA THR A 67 -6.54 -1.28 -12.34
C THR A 67 -7.42 -2.00 -11.31
N ARG A 68 -7.43 -3.34 -11.36
CA ARG A 68 -8.04 -4.21 -10.36
C ARG A 68 -7.04 -5.29 -9.97
N ILE A 69 -6.83 -5.47 -8.67
CA ILE A 69 -5.92 -6.49 -8.12
C ILE A 69 -6.72 -7.34 -7.14
N SER A 70 -6.90 -8.63 -7.46
CA SER A 70 -7.55 -9.57 -6.57
C SER A 70 -6.65 -9.88 -5.38
N LEU A 71 -7.22 -9.78 -4.17
CA LEU A 71 -6.52 -10.04 -2.91
C LEU A 71 -7.08 -11.27 -2.22
N SER A 72 -6.22 -11.97 -1.49
CA SER A 72 -6.69 -12.93 -0.49
C SER A 72 -7.40 -12.20 0.66
N GLN A 73 -8.20 -12.95 1.43
CA GLN A 73 -8.87 -12.40 2.61
C GLN A 73 -7.89 -11.80 3.62
N ALA A 74 -6.73 -12.44 3.83
CA ALA A 74 -5.71 -11.94 4.76
C ALA A 74 -5.14 -10.59 4.31
N ILE A 75 -4.76 -10.47 3.03
CA ILE A 75 -4.16 -9.23 2.50
C ILE A 75 -5.20 -8.10 2.43
N SER A 76 -6.45 -8.41 2.10
CA SER A 76 -7.53 -7.41 2.10
C SER A 76 -7.84 -6.92 3.52
N GLN A 77 -7.78 -7.77 4.55
CA GLN A 77 -7.95 -7.35 5.94
C GLN A 77 -6.80 -6.46 6.41
N ASP A 78 -5.55 -6.81 6.05
CA ASP A 78 -4.38 -5.98 6.33
C ASP A 78 -4.53 -4.58 5.70
N LEU A 79 -4.95 -4.53 4.42
CA LEU A 79 -5.22 -3.27 3.73
C LEU A 79 -6.33 -2.46 4.40
N ARG A 80 -7.46 -3.08 4.76
CA ARG A 80 -8.56 -2.40 5.46
C ARG A 80 -8.10 -1.77 6.77
N SER A 81 -7.25 -2.48 7.51
CA SER A 81 -6.68 -2.00 8.77
C SER A 81 -5.78 -0.78 8.55
N PHE A 82 -4.94 -0.80 7.52
CA PHE A 82 -4.15 0.36 7.12
C PHE A 82 -5.01 1.55 6.67
N LEU A 83 -6.00 1.33 5.79
CA LEU A 83 -6.87 2.42 5.31
C LEU A 83 -7.66 3.07 6.45
N PHE A 84 -8.10 2.27 7.41
CA PHE A 84 -8.73 2.78 8.63
C PHE A 84 -7.76 3.68 9.42
N GLU A 85 -6.53 3.23 9.69
CA GLU A 85 -5.53 4.08 10.38
C GLU A 85 -5.22 5.35 9.59
N LEU A 86 -5.06 5.24 8.27
CA LEU A 86 -4.74 6.36 7.40
C LEU A 86 -5.84 7.43 7.45
N LYS A 87 -7.11 7.01 7.55
CA LYS A 87 -8.26 7.91 7.73
C LYS A 87 -8.28 8.57 9.11
N GLN A 88 -7.96 7.83 10.17
CA GLN A 88 -7.94 8.37 11.55
C GLN A 88 -6.74 9.28 11.81
N ASN A 89 -5.59 8.95 11.22
CA ASN A 89 -4.30 9.63 11.42
C ASN A 89 -3.72 10.05 10.06
N PRO A 90 -4.37 11.03 9.39
CA PRO A 90 -3.95 11.49 8.08
C PRO A 90 -2.56 12.14 8.15
N PRO A 91 -1.66 11.84 7.20
CA PRO A 91 -0.39 12.55 7.11
C PRO A 91 -0.57 13.92 6.48
N ASP A 92 0.39 14.81 6.72
CA ASP A 92 0.46 16.09 6.03
C ASP A 92 0.88 15.91 4.56
N LEU A 93 -0.11 15.88 3.67
CA LEU A 93 0.09 15.75 2.22
C LEU A 93 0.93 16.89 1.63
N LYS A 94 0.89 18.10 2.20
CA LYS A 94 1.69 19.23 1.71
C LYS A 94 3.17 18.98 1.93
N SER A 95 3.55 18.45 3.11
CA SER A 95 4.93 18.05 3.41
C SER A 95 5.45 16.93 2.50
N LEU A 96 4.56 16.15 1.90
CA LEU A 96 4.88 15.09 0.94
C LEU A 96 4.99 15.57 -0.50
N GLY A 97 4.80 16.87 -0.77
CA GLY A 97 4.79 17.44 -2.12
C GLY A 97 3.44 17.31 -2.84
N LEU A 98 2.39 16.83 -2.15
CA LEU A 98 1.08 16.55 -2.71
C LEU A 98 0.07 17.65 -2.36
N LYS A 99 0.46 18.91 -2.61
CA LYS A 99 -0.26 20.11 -2.13
C LYS A 99 -1.71 20.23 -2.62
N ASN A 100 -2.03 19.63 -3.77
CA ASN A 100 -3.36 19.68 -4.38
C ASN A 100 -4.13 18.35 -4.28
N GLN A 101 -3.60 17.37 -3.56
CA GLN A 101 -4.26 16.07 -3.40
C GLN A 101 -5.22 16.07 -2.23
N ILE A 102 -6.31 15.33 -2.39
CA ILE A 102 -7.31 15.10 -1.35
C ILE A 102 -7.16 13.66 -0.86
N LEU A 103 -6.93 13.47 0.44
CA LEU A 103 -6.72 12.13 1.01
C LEU A 103 -7.88 11.18 0.69
N GLU A 104 -9.12 11.69 0.69
CA GLU A 104 -10.30 10.91 0.34
C GLU A 104 -10.25 10.34 -1.08
N ILE A 105 -9.65 11.05 -2.05
CA ILE A 105 -9.46 10.55 -3.41
C ILE A 105 -8.46 9.38 -3.40
N ILE A 106 -7.39 9.49 -2.61
CA ILE A 106 -6.38 8.42 -2.47
C ILE A 106 -7.01 7.19 -1.81
N LEU A 107 -7.81 7.37 -0.76
CA LEU A 107 -8.54 6.28 -0.11
C LEU A 107 -9.47 5.58 -1.10
N LYS A 108 -10.30 6.33 -1.82
CA LYS A 108 -11.21 5.78 -2.85
C LYS A 108 -10.46 5.06 -3.97
N LEU A 109 -9.31 5.58 -4.40
CA LEU A 109 -8.46 4.95 -5.41
C LEU A 109 -7.96 3.58 -4.93
N LEU A 110 -7.43 3.52 -3.70
CA LEU A 110 -6.93 2.27 -3.12
C LEU A 110 -8.08 1.27 -2.88
N GLU A 111 -9.22 1.72 -2.36
CA GLU A 111 -10.41 0.89 -2.21
C GLU A 111 -10.83 0.31 -3.57
N ASN A 112 -11.01 1.15 -4.59
CA ASN A 112 -11.42 0.73 -5.93
C ASN A 112 -10.45 -0.26 -6.62
N ILE A 113 -9.15 -0.18 -6.35
CA ILE A 113 -8.16 -1.08 -6.97
C ILE A 113 -8.13 -2.45 -6.28
N TYR A 114 -8.27 -2.47 -4.96
CA TYR A 114 -7.93 -3.65 -4.14
C TYR A 114 -9.09 -4.27 -3.38
N LEU A 115 -10.16 -3.53 -3.14
CA LEU A 115 -11.32 -3.97 -2.37
C LEU A 115 -12.51 -3.96 -3.31
N ASP A 116 -13.14 -5.13 -3.50
CA ASP A 116 -14.38 -5.26 -4.26
C ASP A 116 -15.53 -4.61 -3.46
N LEU A 117 -15.62 -3.28 -3.51
CA LEU A 117 -16.62 -2.44 -2.87
C LEU A 117 -17.54 -1.78 -3.90
#